data_AF-A0A3D1HIR0-F1
#
_entry.id   AF-A0A3D1HIR0-F1
#
_cell.length_a   1.000
_cell.length_b   1.000
_cell.length_c   1.000
_cell.angle_alpha   90.00
_cell.angle_beta   90.00
_cell.angle_gamma   90.00
#
_symmetry.space_group_name_H-M   'P 1'
#
loop_
_entity.id
_entity.type
_entity.pdbx_description
1 polymer ?
#
loop_
_entity_poly.entity_id
_entity_poly.type
_entity_poly.pdbx_seq_one_letter_code
_entity_poly.pdbx_strand_id
1 'polypeptide(L)'
;GYPRGVVTGVMMSFVDCLLEIVAQSKKVQLGDLGTFYLGINTKPADKYEEFTPATNIKSCALRFLASQTNENNLSRAAFTAAMSYKNFNSLMNEKDKSLVDDAKVKLNKTE
;
A
#
# COMPACT_ATOMS: atom_id res chain seq x y z
N GLY A 1 20.37 6.35 -25.43
CA GLY A 1 19.79 6.78 -24.14
C GLY A 1 19.54 8.26 -24.19
N TYR A 2 18.50 8.75 -23.50
CA TYR A 2 18.19 10.19 -23.46
C TYR A 2 19.18 10.95 -22.55
N PRO A 3 19.53 12.21 -22.86
CA PRO A 3 20.37 13.03 -21.98
C PRO A 3 19.69 13.20 -20.62
N ARG A 4 20.47 13.09 -19.53
CA ARG A 4 19.95 13.21 -18.15
C ARG A 4 19.15 14.51 -17.96
N GLY A 5 19.63 15.63 -18.49
CA GLY A 5 18.96 16.93 -18.37
C GLY A 5 17.57 16.95 -19.00
N VAL A 6 17.37 16.27 -20.14
CA VAL A 6 16.06 16.17 -20.80
C VAL A 6 15.11 15.34 -19.94
N VAL A 7 15.56 14.19 -19.45
CA VAL A 7 14.73 13.33 -18.59
C VAL A 7 14.32 14.06 -17.31
N THR A 8 15.26 14.73 -16.64
CA THR A 8 14.97 15.50 -15.42
C THR A 8 13.97 16.62 -15.70
N GLY A 9 14.14 17.37 -16.80
CA GLY A 9 13.23 18.45 -17.17
C GLY A 9 11.80 17.96 -17.37
N VAL A 10 11.63 16.87 -18.13
CA VAL A 10 10.30 16.26 -18.36
C VAL A 10 9.67 15.80 -17.04
N MET A 11 10.44 15.17 -16.15
CA MET A 11 9.91 14.70 -14.86
C MET A 11 9.49 15.85 -13.94
N MET A 12 10.23 16.96 -13.94
CA MET A 12 9.86 18.16 -13.18
C MET A 12 8.54 18.76 -13.70
N SER A 13 8.45 18.99 -15.02
CA SER A 13 7.22 19.50 -15.63
C SER A 13 6.02 18.58 -15.42
N PHE A 14 6.26 17.26 -15.39
CA PHE A 14 5.23 16.28 -15.10
C PHE A 14 4.69 16.43 -13.66
N VAL A 15 5.56 16.60 -12.66
CA VAL A 15 5.14 16.82 -11.27
C VAL A 15 4.31 18.08 -11.13
N ASP A 16 4.72 19.18 -11.77
CA ASP A 16 3.98 20.45 -11.74
C ASP A 16 2.57 20.29 -12.33
N CYS A 17 2.47 19.69 -13.51
CA CYS A 17 1.20 19.42 -14.16
C CYS A 17 0.30 18.49 -13.33
N LEU A 18 0.89 17.46 -12.71
CA LEU A 18 0.16 16.54 -11.83
C LEU A 18 -0.47 17.31 -10.67
N LEU A 19 0.30 18.14 -9.98
CA LEU A 19 -0.18 18.92 -8.84
C LEU A 19 -1.29 19.89 -9.25
N GLU A 20 -1.19 20.51 -10.41
CA GLU A 20 -2.22 21.41 -10.93
C GLU A 20 -3.55 20.69 -11.18
N ILE A 21 -3.53 19.55 -11.87
CA ILE A 21 -4.74 18.78 -12.17
C ILE A 21 -5.37 18.24 -10.87
N VAL A 22 -4.54 17.76 -9.95
CA VAL A 22 -4.96 17.25 -8.66
C VAL A 22 -5.55 18.37 -7.78
N ALA A 23 -5.00 19.59 -7.80
CA ALA A 23 -5.54 20.74 -7.09
C ALA A 23 -6.96 21.11 -7.57
N GLN A 24 -7.26 20.86 -8.85
CA GLN A 24 -8.61 20.98 -9.41
C GLN A 24 -9.54 19.80 -9.05
N SER A 25 -9.13 18.93 -8.11
CA SER A 25 -9.84 17.71 -7.71
C SER A 25 -10.10 16.71 -8.85
N LYS A 26 -9.31 16.78 -9.93
CA LYS A 26 -9.38 15.82 -11.03
C LYS A 26 -8.42 14.66 -10.77
N LYS A 27 -8.85 13.46 -11.17
CA LYS A 27 -8.01 12.26 -11.11
C LYS A 27 -7.08 12.25 -12.33
N VAL A 28 -5.81 11.90 -12.13
CA VAL A 28 -4.81 11.76 -13.20
C VAL A 28 -4.54 10.28 -13.39
N GLN A 29 -4.96 9.71 -14.52
CA GLN A 29 -4.70 8.31 -14.87
C GLN A 29 -3.52 8.23 -15.83
N LEU A 30 -2.52 7.43 -15.47
CA LEU A 30 -1.35 7.14 -16.28
C LEU A 30 -1.45 5.71 -16.83
N GLY A 31 -2.24 5.51 -17.89
CA GLY A 31 -2.36 4.22 -18.57
C GLY A 31 -2.43 3.02 -17.61
N ASP A 32 -1.52 2.07 -17.81
CA ASP A 32 -1.37 0.85 -16.99
C ASP A 32 -0.48 1.01 -15.74
N LEU A 33 -0.03 2.23 -15.41
CA LEU A 33 0.70 2.50 -14.17
C LEU A 33 -0.27 2.65 -13.00
N GLY A 34 -1.27 3.52 -13.14
CA GLY A 34 -2.26 3.76 -12.11
C GLY A 34 -2.83 5.17 -12.11
N THR A 35 -3.54 5.51 -11.03
CA THR A 35 -4.31 6.74 -10.92
C THR A 35 -3.92 7.52 -9.66
N PHE A 36 -3.58 8.80 -9.85
CA PHE A 36 -3.39 9.77 -8.78
C PHE A 36 -4.69 10.53 -8.51
N TYR A 37 -5.02 10.72 -7.24
CA TYR A 37 -6.24 11.43 -6.82
C TYR A 37 -6.10 12.00 -5.40
N LEU A 38 -6.92 13.00 -5.07
CA LEU A 38 -7.02 13.51 -3.70
C LEU A 38 -7.93 12.61 -2.85
N GLY A 39 -7.43 12.20 -1.69
CA GLY A 39 -8.22 11.58 -0.64
C GLY A 39 -8.44 12.57 0.51
N ILE A 40 -9.70 12.77 0.89
CA ILE A 40 -10.08 13.63 2.01
C ILE A 40 -10.53 12.75 3.17
N ASN A 41 -9.99 13.00 4.37
CA ASN A 41 -10.41 12.33 5.59
C ASN A 41 -11.23 13.30 6.43
N THR A 42 -12.46 12.91 6.77
CA THR A 42 -13.42 13.80 7.45
C THR A 42 -13.90 13.25 8.79
N LYS A 43 -14.41 14.13 9.64
CA LYS A 43 -15.25 13.81 10.80
C LYS A 43 -16.69 14.21 10.46
N PRO A 44 -17.70 13.38 10.78
CA PRO A 44 -19.09 13.84 10.68
C PRO A 44 -19.36 15.00 11.63
N ALA A 45 -20.28 15.88 11.24
CA ALA A 45 -20.95 16.85 12.11
C ALA A 45 -22.26 16.24 12.62
N ASP A 46 -22.81 16.78 13.72
CA ASP A 46 -24.05 16.27 14.31
C ASP A 46 -25.27 16.62 13.45
N LYS A 47 -25.20 17.73 12.70
CA LYS A 47 -26.20 18.13 11.70
C LYS A 47 -25.54 18.50 10.38
N TYR A 48 -26.32 18.44 9.30
CA TYR A 48 -25.84 18.75 7.96
C TYR A 48 -25.38 20.21 7.84
N GLU A 49 -26.13 21.13 8.44
CA GLU A 49 -25.90 22.58 8.37
C GLU A 49 -24.64 23.02 9.14
N GLU A 50 -24.17 22.17 10.06
CA GLU A 50 -23.01 22.44 10.90
C GLU A 50 -21.71 21.94 10.27
N PHE A 51 -21.77 21.21 9.15
CA PHE A 51 -20.59 20.74 8.46
C PHE A 51 -19.82 21.92 7.86
N THR A 52 -18.60 22.15 8.35
CA THR A 52 -17.69 23.16 7.78
C THR A 52 -16.36 22.54 7.40
N PRO A 53 -15.79 22.87 6.23
CA PRO A 53 -14.51 22.32 5.78
C PRO A 53 -13.39 22.48 6.81
N ALA A 54 -13.32 23.64 7.48
CA ALA A 54 -12.27 23.95 8.44
C ALA A 54 -12.29 23.10 9.71
N THR A 55 -13.46 22.58 10.12
CA THR A 55 -13.59 21.80 11.37
C THR A 55 -13.75 20.31 11.11
N ASN A 56 -14.40 19.94 9.99
CA ASN A 56 -14.74 18.56 9.69
C ASN A 56 -13.73 17.88 8.76
N ILE A 57 -13.00 18.62 7.90
CA ILE A 57 -11.93 18.03 7.08
C ILE A 57 -10.66 17.97 7.91
N LYS A 58 -10.24 16.75 8.28
CA LYS A 58 -9.05 16.54 9.11
C LYS A 58 -7.77 16.58 8.29
N SER A 59 -7.80 16.04 7.08
CA SER A 59 -6.65 16.01 6.20
C SER A 59 -7.06 15.80 4.74
N CYS A 60 -6.21 16.31 3.85
CA CYS A 60 -6.22 16.02 2.43
C CYS A 60 -4.86 15.43 2.06
N ALA A 61 -4.84 14.31 1.36
CA ALA A 61 -3.61 13.63 0.95
C ALA A 61 -3.71 13.22 -0.51
N LEU A 62 -2.61 13.40 -1.24
CA LEU A 62 -2.43 12.79 -2.56
C LEU A 62 -2.32 11.27 -2.38
N ARG A 63 -3.17 10.54 -3.09
CA ARG A 63 -3.21 9.07 -3.09
C ARG A 63 -2.85 8.57 -4.48
N PHE A 64 -2.25 7.40 -4.51
CA PHE A 64 -1.96 6.65 -5.73
C PHE A 64 -2.60 5.26 -5.63
N LEU A 65 -3.33 4.88 -6.66
CA LEU A 65 -3.88 3.54 -6.83
C LEU A 65 -3.22 2.91 -8.05
N ALA A 66 -2.48 1.83 -7.86
CA ALA A 66 -1.84 1.10 -8.95
C ALA A 66 -2.88 0.52 -9.91
N SER A 67 -2.52 0.40 -11.20
CA SER A 67 -3.40 -0.26 -12.15
C SER A 67 -3.53 -1.75 -11.84
N GLN A 68 -4.74 -2.26 -12.06
CA GLN A 68 -5.11 -3.66 -11.82
C GLN A 68 -5.02 -4.50 -13.09
N THR A 69 -4.74 -3.88 -14.24
CA THR A 69 -4.68 -4.51 -15.58
C THR A 69 -3.34 -5.19 -15.88
N ASN A 70 -2.32 -4.97 -15.05
CA ASN A 70 -0.98 -5.50 -15.28
C ASN A 70 -0.84 -6.93 -14.77
N GLU A 71 0.02 -7.75 -15.41
CA GLU A 71 0.36 -9.10 -14.95
C GLU A 71 0.94 -9.10 -13.52
N ASN A 72 1.63 -8.00 -13.17
CA ASN A 72 2.12 -7.71 -11.83
C ASN A 72 1.03 -7.06 -10.95
N ASN A 73 -0.11 -7.71 -10.80
CA ASN A 73 -1.21 -7.24 -9.95
C ASN A 73 -0.76 -7.25 -8.47
N LEU A 74 -0.19 -6.13 -8.02
CA LEU A 74 0.25 -5.91 -6.63
C LEU A 74 -0.91 -5.57 -5.69
N SER A 75 -2.15 -5.80 -6.11
CA SER A 75 -3.29 -5.55 -5.22
C SER A 75 -3.22 -6.40 -3.98
N ARG A 76 -3.79 -5.87 -2.91
CA ARG A 76 -3.87 -6.59 -1.63
C ARG A 76 -4.52 -7.97 -1.79
N ALA A 77 -5.50 -8.13 -2.67
CA ALA A 77 -6.14 -9.42 -2.92
C ALA A 77 -5.19 -10.42 -3.60
N ALA A 78 -4.53 -10.02 -4.68
CA ALA A 78 -3.55 -10.86 -5.37
C ALA A 78 -2.35 -11.20 -4.48
N PHE A 79 -1.86 -10.21 -3.72
CA PHE A 79 -0.77 -10.42 -2.75
C PHE A 79 -1.19 -11.37 -1.62
N THR A 80 -2.40 -11.22 -1.07
CA THR A 80 -2.91 -12.14 -0.03
C THR A 80 -3.11 -13.55 -0.57
N ALA A 81 -3.56 -13.70 -1.82
CA ALA A 81 -3.69 -15.01 -2.47
C ALA A 81 -2.31 -15.67 -2.72
N ALA A 82 -1.28 -14.88 -3.02
CA ALA A 82 0.09 -15.37 -3.20
C ALA A 82 0.78 -15.70 -1.86
N MET A 83 0.31 -15.15 -0.73
CA MET A 83 0.83 -15.51 0.58
C MET A 83 0.42 -16.94 0.93
N SER A 84 1.42 -17.81 1.17
CA SER A 84 1.19 -19.09 1.85
C SER A 84 1.68 -19.00 3.29
N TYR A 85 0.86 -19.47 4.23
CA TYR A 85 1.30 -19.68 5.60
C TYR A 85 2.24 -20.89 5.61
N LYS A 86 3.54 -20.66 5.84
CA LYS A 86 4.47 -21.74 6.14
C LYS A 86 4.49 -21.97 7.64
N ASN A 87 4.12 -23.18 8.06
CA ASN A 87 4.22 -23.59 9.45
C ASN A 87 5.69 -23.46 9.90
N PHE A 88 5.93 -22.86 11.07
CA PHE A 88 7.29 -22.66 11.59
C PHE A 88 8.12 -23.96 11.62
N ASN A 89 7.48 -25.10 11.89
CA ASN A 89 8.16 -26.41 11.89
C ASN A 89 8.63 -26.86 10.50
N SER A 90 8.10 -26.29 9.41
CA SER A 90 8.53 -26.55 8.04
C SER A 90 9.70 -25.68 7.58
N LEU A 91 10.07 -24.67 8.40
CA LEU A 91 11.21 -23.79 8.18
C LEU A 91 12.44 -24.23 8.98
N MET A 92 12.26 -25.15 9.92
CA MET A 92 13.34 -25.72 10.72
C MET A 92 14.09 -26.77 9.94
N ASN A 93 15.42 -26.73 10.01
CA ASN A 93 16.24 -27.84 9.52
C ASN A 93 15.97 -29.09 10.38
N GLU A 94 16.21 -30.28 9.82
CA GLU A 94 15.94 -31.56 10.51
C GLU A 94 16.59 -31.64 11.90
N LYS A 95 17.78 -31.07 12.05
CA LYS A 95 18.51 -30.99 13.34
C LYS A 95 17.79 -30.12 14.37
N ASP A 96 17.28 -28.97 13.95
CA ASP A 96 16.59 -28.04 14.85
C ASP A 96 15.22 -28.60 15.26
N LYS A 97 14.57 -29.32 14.34
CA LYS A 97 13.32 -30.03 14.61
C LYS A 97 13.49 -31.10 15.68
N SER A 98 14.56 -31.92 15.60
CA SER A 98 14.85 -32.92 16.64
C SER A 98 15.09 -32.31 18.02
N LEU A 99 15.76 -31.16 18.09
CA LEU A 99 16.03 -30.48 19.37
C LEU A 99 14.74 -29.96 20.03
N VAL A 100 13.80 -29.44 19.23
CA VAL A 100 12.51 -28.94 19.73
C VAL A 100 11.60 -30.08 20.17
N ASP A 101 11.59 -31.19 19.42
CA ASP A 101 10.79 -32.37 19.76
C ASP A 101 11.33 -33.05 21.03
N ASP A 102 12.66 -33.16 21.17
CA ASP A 102 13.32 -33.68 22.38
C ASP A 102 13.04 -32.81 23.62
N ALA A 103 12.98 -31.49 23.46
CA ALA A 103 12.64 -30.57 24.55
C ALA A 103 11.19 -30.75 25.02
N LYS A 104 10.23 -30.92 24.09
CA LYS A 104 8.81 -31.16 24.42
C LYS A 104 8.59 -32.49 25.13
N VAL A 105 9.29 -33.54 24.72
CA VAL A 105 9.21 -34.86 25.35
C VAL A 105 9.73 -34.82 26.80
N LYS A 106 10.73 -33.98 27.10
CA LYS A 106 11.23 -33.80 28.47
C LYS A 106 10.26 -33.04 29.37
N LEU A 107 9.54 -32.05 28.83
CA LEU A 107 8.49 -31.33 29.55
C LEU A 107 7.30 -32.23 29.91
N ASN A 108 6.89 -33.15 29.03
CA ASN A 108 5.77 -34.07 29.27
C ASN A 108 6.14 -35.34 30.07
N LYS A 109 7.39 -35.49 30.52
CA LYS A 109 7.87 -36.63 31.33
C LYS A 109 8.09 -36.28 32.80
N THR A 110 7.66 -35.10 33.24
CA THR A 110 7.81 -34.64 34.64
C THR A 110 6.46 -34.59 35.39
N GLU A 111 5.47 -35.37 34.93
CA GLU A 111 4.24 -35.66 35.68
C GLU A 111 4.17 -37.15 36.00
#